data_AF-A0A521VL74-F1
#
_entry.id   AF-A0A521VL74-F1
#
_cell.length_a   1.000
_cell.length_b   1.000
_cell.length_c   1.000
_cell.angle_alpha   90.00
_cell.angle_beta   90.00
_cell.angle_gamma   90.00
#
_symmetry.space_group_name_H-M   'P 1'
#
loop_
_entity.id
_entity.type
_entity.pdbx_description
1 polymer ?
#
loop_
_entity_poly.entity_id
_entity_poly.type
_entity_poly.pdbx_seq_one_letter_code
_entity_poly.pdbx_strand_id
1 'polypeptide(L)'
;MSREILLLVDALAREKNVNRDVVFGALELALASATKKRFAEDVDVRVAIDRNTGNYDSFRRWKVVPDELIEVPPQQLGLSEALQRKPDAKLEDYIEEPLEAIEFGRIGAQAAKQVILQRIRDAEREQILNDFLSRGDELVTGTIKRMERGNAIVESGRLEALLPREQMIPKENLRSGDRVRAWVMKIDRGARGPQLILSRTAPQFIMKLFELEVPEIEEGLLEIKSAARDPGIRAKIAVHTNDKRIDPIGTCVGMRGSRVQAVTQELAGE
;
A
#
# COMPACT_ATOMS: atom_id res chain seq x y z
N MET A 1 -27.54 24.75 -1.75
CA MET A 1 -26.56 23.81 -2.34
C MET A 1 -25.16 23.95 -1.75
N SER A 2 -24.54 25.13 -1.67
CA SER A 2 -23.15 25.27 -1.17
C SER A 2 -22.94 24.84 0.30
N ARG A 3 -23.90 25.12 1.20
CA ARG A 3 -23.85 24.64 2.60
C ARG A 3 -24.05 23.12 2.77
N GLU A 4 -24.64 22.44 1.79
CA GLU A 4 -24.90 21.00 1.90
C GLU A 4 -23.60 20.19 1.74
N ILE A 5 -22.67 20.66 0.90
CA ILE A 5 -21.34 20.07 0.76
C ILE A 5 -20.56 20.17 2.07
N LEU A 6 -20.58 21.33 2.74
CA LEU A 6 -19.90 21.52 4.02
C LEU A 6 -20.46 20.60 5.10
N LEU A 7 -21.79 20.49 5.20
CA LEU A 7 -22.45 19.58 6.14
C LEU A 7 -22.12 18.11 5.85
N LEU A 8 -22.05 17.72 4.57
CA LEU A 8 -21.67 16.38 4.15
C LEU A 8 -20.22 16.06 4.49
N VAL A 9 -19.29 17.00 4.24
CA VAL A 9 -17.89 16.87 4.63
C VAL A 9 -17.75 16.71 6.13
N ASP A 10 -18.45 17.52 6.92
CA ASP A 10 -18.37 17.47 8.38
C ASP A 10 -18.96 16.17 8.94
N ALA A 11 -20.07 15.69 8.37
CA ALA A 11 -20.65 14.41 8.74
C ALA A 11 -19.70 13.24 8.43
N LEU A 12 -19.12 13.21 7.23
CA LEU A 12 -18.21 12.14 6.79
C LEU A 12 -16.88 12.15 7.57
N ALA A 13 -16.31 13.34 7.81
CA ALA A 13 -15.10 13.49 8.60
C ALA A 13 -15.29 12.99 10.04
N ARG A 14 -16.44 13.29 10.66
CA ARG A 14 -16.79 12.79 12.00
C ARG A 14 -17.06 11.30 12.04
N GLU A 15 -17.81 10.76 11.07
CA GLU A 15 -18.17 9.34 11.06
C GLU A 15 -16.96 8.42 10.90
N LYS A 16 -15.94 8.87 10.15
CA LYS A 16 -14.74 8.07 9.86
C LYS A 16 -13.47 8.56 10.56
N ASN A 17 -13.57 9.59 11.41
CA ASN A 17 -12.43 10.17 12.13
C ASN A 17 -11.25 10.55 11.20
N VAL A 18 -11.55 11.18 10.06
CA VAL A 18 -10.54 11.60 9.06
C VAL A 18 -10.52 13.12 8.95
N ASN A 19 -9.34 13.68 8.65
CA ASN A 19 -9.19 15.11 8.41
C ASN A 19 -10.09 15.59 7.25
N ARG A 20 -10.76 16.73 7.42
CA ARG A 20 -11.64 17.36 6.42
C ARG A 20 -10.94 17.53 5.08
N ASP A 21 -9.64 17.80 5.09
CA ASP A 21 -8.84 18.02 3.88
C ASP A 21 -8.78 16.78 2.97
N VAL A 22 -8.74 15.58 3.55
CA VAL A 22 -8.78 14.32 2.80
C VAL A 22 -10.14 14.13 2.15
N VAL A 23 -11.22 14.52 2.85
CA VAL A 23 -12.59 14.43 2.33
C VAL A 23 -12.83 15.43 1.20
N PHE A 24 -12.34 16.67 1.33
CA PHE A 24 -12.38 17.67 0.26
C PHE A 24 -11.62 17.19 -0.99
N GLY A 25 -10.38 16.72 -0.84
CA GLY A 25 -9.61 16.20 -1.97
C GLY A 25 -10.28 15.01 -2.66
N ALA A 26 -10.93 14.12 -1.89
CA ALA A 26 -11.69 13.01 -2.46
C ALA A 26 -12.96 13.46 -3.21
N LEU A 27 -13.65 14.50 -2.71
CA LEU A 27 -14.80 15.11 -3.39
C LEU A 27 -14.39 15.79 -4.70
N GLU A 28 -13.30 16.55 -4.70
CA GLU A 28 -12.74 17.18 -5.89
C GLU A 28 -12.42 16.16 -6.98
N LEU A 29 -11.75 15.06 -6.62
CA LEU A 29 -11.45 13.96 -7.55
C LEU A 29 -12.71 13.27 -8.09
N ALA A 30 -13.72 13.07 -7.25
CA ALA A 30 -14.97 12.46 -7.66
C ALA A 30 -15.75 13.35 -8.65
N LEU A 31 -15.79 14.65 -8.38
CA LEU A 31 -16.42 15.64 -9.25
C LEU A 31 -15.66 15.79 -10.57
N ALA A 32 -14.33 15.78 -10.53
CA ALA A 32 -13.50 15.76 -11.73
C ALA A 32 -13.80 14.53 -12.59
N SER A 33 -13.87 13.34 -11.99
CA SER A 33 -14.20 12.10 -12.69
C SER A 33 -15.61 12.11 -13.29
N ALA A 34 -16.59 12.65 -12.57
CA ALA A 34 -17.96 12.79 -13.06
C ALA A 34 -18.07 13.78 -14.22
N THR A 35 -17.35 14.91 -14.13
CA THR A 35 -17.28 15.93 -15.17
C THR A 35 -16.61 15.40 -16.43
N LYS A 36 -15.52 14.65 -16.27
CA LYS A 36 -14.79 14.00 -17.36
C LYS A 36 -15.68 13.10 -18.20
N LYS A 37 -16.61 12.35 -17.59
CA LYS A 37 -17.55 11.45 -18.30
C LYS A 37 -18.54 12.17 -19.23
N ARG A 38 -18.73 13.48 -19.12
CA ARG A 38 -19.60 14.23 -20.06
C ARG A 38 -18.92 14.51 -21.39
N PHE A 39 -17.59 14.48 -21.43
CA PHE A 39 -16.84 14.69 -22.66
C PHE A 39 -16.64 13.35 -23.36
N ALA A 40 -16.77 13.35 -24.69
CA ALA A 40 -16.48 12.17 -25.51
C ALA A 40 -14.97 11.87 -25.59
N GLU A 41 -14.16 12.89 -25.35
CA GLU A 41 -12.70 12.84 -25.34
C GLU A 41 -12.17 12.60 -23.93
N ASP A 42 -10.99 11.99 -23.84
CA ASP A 42 -10.29 11.77 -22.57
C ASP A 42 -9.69 13.10 -22.07
N VAL A 43 -10.52 14.01 -21.56
CA VAL A 43 -10.08 15.32 -21.05
C VAL A 43 -9.56 15.23 -19.62
N ASP A 44 -8.65 16.13 -19.26
CA ASP A 44 -8.18 16.29 -17.88
C ASP A 44 -8.98 17.41 -17.20
N VAL A 45 -9.59 17.10 -16.05
CA VAL A 45 -10.49 18.02 -15.33
C VAL A 45 -9.99 18.17 -13.90
N ARG A 46 -9.94 19.40 -13.43
CA ARG A 46 -9.69 19.76 -12.04
C ARG A 46 -10.94 20.40 -11.45
N VAL A 47 -11.26 20.04 -10.22
CA VAL A 47 -12.32 20.71 -9.45
C VAL A 47 -11.68 21.27 -8.18
N ALA A 48 -12.02 22.49 -7.82
CA ALA A 48 -11.57 23.13 -6.59
C ALA A 48 -12.78 23.48 -5.74
N ILE A 49 -12.81 23.04 -4.49
CA ILE A 49 -13.88 23.35 -3.54
C ILE A 49 -13.38 24.38 -2.52
N ASP A 50 -14.10 25.50 -2.39
CA ASP A 50 -13.87 26.46 -1.32
C ASP A 50 -14.32 25.87 0.03
N ARG A 51 -13.37 25.78 0.96
CA ARG A 51 -13.57 25.16 2.28
C ARG A 51 -14.49 25.95 3.21
N ASN A 52 -14.69 27.24 2.95
CA ASN A 52 -15.49 28.14 3.76
C ASN A 52 -16.91 28.30 3.21
N THR A 53 -17.02 28.42 1.88
CA THR A 53 -18.31 28.68 1.22
C THR A 53 -18.98 27.39 0.76
N GLY A 54 -18.20 26.34 0.45
CA GLY A 54 -18.69 25.10 -0.17
C GLY A 54 -19.02 25.26 -1.65
N ASN A 55 -18.70 26.40 -2.25
CA ASN A 55 -18.77 26.59 -3.70
C ASN A 55 -17.63 25.79 -4.36
N TYR A 56 -17.88 25.29 -5.57
CA TYR A 56 -16.87 24.59 -6.33
C TYR A 56 -16.84 25.07 -7.77
N ASP A 57 -15.63 25.19 -8.28
CA ASP A 57 -15.36 25.57 -9.65
C ASP A 57 -14.69 24.39 -10.36
N SER A 58 -15.13 24.13 -11.59
CA SER A 58 -14.57 23.08 -12.45
C SER A 58 -13.73 23.72 -13.54
N PHE A 59 -12.58 23.15 -13.81
CA PHE A 59 -11.63 23.61 -14.82
C PHE A 59 -11.22 22.46 -15.71
N ARG A 60 -11.23 22.67 -17.03
CA ARG A 60 -10.50 21.81 -17.96
C ARG A 60 -9.03 22.22 -17.94
N ARG A 61 -8.12 21.26 -17.86
CA ARG A 61 -6.68 21.54 -17.86
C ARG A 61 -5.97 20.88 -19.03
N TRP A 62 -5.00 21.59 -19.60
CA TRP A 62 -4.05 21.05 -20.56
C TRP A 62 -2.63 21.19 -20.02
N LYS A 63 -1.85 20.12 -20.12
CA LYS A 63 -0.42 20.14 -19.80
C LYS A 63 0.35 20.73 -20.97
N VAL A 64 1.17 21.73 -20.71
CA VAL A 64 2.01 22.38 -21.72
C VAL A 64 3.19 21.46 -22.06
N VAL A 65 3.29 21.06 -23.32
CA VAL A 65 4.36 20.20 -23.85
C VAL A 65 5.03 20.88 -25.05
N PRO A 66 6.24 20.46 -25.46
CA PRO A 66 6.82 20.92 -26.71
C PRO A 66 5.88 20.60 -27.88
N ASP A 67 5.78 21.51 -28.85
CA ASP A 67 4.82 21.39 -29.97
C ASP A 67 4.97 20.07 -30.75
N GLU A 68 6.18 19.51 -30.78
CA GLU A 68 6.53 18.25 -31.46
C GLU A 68 6.20 16.98 -30.65
N LEU A 69 5.87 17.10 -29.35
CA LEU A 69 5.66 15.99 -28.41
C LEU A 69 4.22 15.89 -27.91
N ILE A 70 3.25 16.39 -28.68
CA ILE A 70 1.83 16.23 -28.35
C ILE A 70 1.41 14.79 -28.67
N GLU A 71 1.22 13.99 -27.64
CA GLU A 71 0.72 12.60 -27.72
C GLU A 71 -0.78 12.51 -27.44
N VAL A 72 -1.30 13.37 -26.56
CA VAL A 72 -2.69 13.35 -26.08
C VAL A 72 -3.32 14.74 -26.26
N PRO A 73 -3.78 15.09 -27.47
CA PRO A 73 -4.33 16.42 -27.76
C PRO A 73 -5.45 16.90 -26.82
N PRO A 74 -6.36 16.04 -26.31
CA PRO A 74 -7.39 16.48 -25.38
C PRO A 74 -6.88 16.93 -23.99
N GLN A 75 -5.65 16.55 -23.62
CA GLN A 75 -5.01 16.82 -22.31
C GLN A 75 -3.71 17.62 -22.41
N GLN A 76 -3.21 17.88 -23.62
CA GLN A 76 -1.93 18.52 -23.87
C GLN A 76 -2.10 19.73 -24.78
N LEU A 77 -1.25 20.73 -24.58
CA LEU A 77 -1.21 21.94 -25.38
C LEU A 77 0.24 22.22 -25.78
N GLY A 78 0.46 22.58 -27.04
CA GLY A 78 1.78 23.01 -27.50
C GLY A 78 2.20 24.31 -26.80
N LEU A 79 3.49 24.47 -26.52
CA LEU A 79 4.04 25.69 -25.92
C LEU A 79 3.67 26.95 -26.71
N SER A 80 3.67 26.86 -28.04
CA SER A 80 3.30 27.99 -28.91
C SER A 80 1.85 28.45 -28.69
N GLU A 81 0.92 27.50 -28.49
CA GLU A 81 -0.49 27.80 -28.22
C GLU A 81 -0.72 28.18 -26.75
N ALA A 82 0.03 27.59 -25.82
CA ALA A 82 0.00 27.95 -24.41
C ALA A 82 0.40 29.41 -24.19
N LEU A 83 1.45 29.88 -24.86
CA LEU A 83 1.92 31.27 -24.79
C LEU A 83 0.91 32.28 -25.35
N GLN A 84 0.09 31.90 -26.33
CA GLN A 84 -0.99 32.75 -26.85
C GLN A 84 -2.11 32.95 -25.83
N ARG A 85 -2.43 31.91 -25.06
CA ARG A 85 -3.48 31.97 -24.01
C ARG A 85 -2.95 32.61 -22.74
N LYS A 86 -1.71 32.33 -22.38
CA LYS A 86 -1.07 32.76 -21.13
C LYS A 86 0.40 33.10 -21.39
N PRO A 87 0.77 34.40 -21.49
CA PRO A 87 2.11 34.81 -21.90
C PRO A 87 3.26 34.36 -20.99
N ASP A 88 2.96 33.95 -19.75
CA ASP A 88 3.90 33.44 -18.76
C ASP A 88 3.97 31.90 -18.70
N ALA A 89 3.26 31.19 -19.59
CA ALA A 89 3.24 29.73 -19.61
C ALA A 89 4.63 29.13 -19.90
N LYS A 90 5.00 28.11 -19.12
CA LYS A 90 6.22 27.33 -19.30
C LYS A 90 5.89 25.89 -19.67
N LEU A 91 6.90 25.17 -20.16
CA LEU A 91 6.80 23.72 -20.31
C LEU A 91 6.45 23.08 -18.96
N GLU A 92 5.62 22.04 -19.00
CA GLU A 92 5.08 21.32 -17.84
C GLU A 92 4.04 22.09 -16.99
N ASP A 93 3.73 23.35 -17.31
CA ASP A 93 2.63 24.07 -16.67
C ASP A 93 1.26 23.51 -17.11
N TYR A 94 0.22 23.90 -16.37
CA TYR A 94 -1.16 23.63 -16.74
C TYR A 94 -1.88 24.93 -17.14
N ILE A 95 -2.49 24.91 -18.33
CA ILE A 95 -3.46 25.94 -18.73
C ILE A 95 -4.84 25.46 -18.31
N GLU A 96 -5.56 26.28 -17.55
CA GLU A 96 -6.89 25.97 -17.03
C GLU A 96 -7.94 26.84 -17.72
N GLU A 97 -9.03 26.24 -18.19
CA GLU A 97 -10.21 26.93 -18.73
C GLU A 97 -11.43 26.60 -17.85
N PRO A 98 -12.17 27.62 -17.36
CA PRO A 98 -13.34 27.38 -16.53
C PRO A 98 -14.42 26.64 -17.31
N LEU A 99 -14.99 25.61 -16.67
CA LEU A 99 -16.13 24.86 -17.16
C LEU A 99 -17.38 25.27 -16.41
N GLU A 100 -18.54 25.15 -17.06
CA GLU A 100 -19.81 25.30 -16.38
C GLU A 100 -19.92 24.29 -15.23
N ALA A 101 -20.25 24.81 -14.05
CA ALA A 101 -20.47 24.00 -12.86
C ALA A 101 -21.62 23.02 -13.12
N ILE A 102 -21.33 21.72 -13.05
CA ILE A 102 -22.35 20.69 -13.16
C ILE A 102 -23.16 20.71 -11.88
N GLU A 103 -24.50 20.73 -11.97
CA GLU A 103 -25.34 20.53 -10.79
C GLU A 103 -24.98 19.20 -10.10
N PHE A 104 -24.77 19.28 -8.79
CA PHE A 104 -24.47 18.11 -7.95
C PHE A 104 -25.72 17.22 -7.85
N GLY A 105 -25.98 16.45 -8.91
CA GLY A 105 -27.09 15.51 -8.95
C GLY A 105 -26.86 14.28 -8.05
N ARG A 106 -27.87 13.43 -7.93
CA ARG A 106 -27.85 12.20 -7.11
C ARG A 106 -26.71 11.23 -7.48
N ILE A 107 -26.31 11.21 -8.75
CA ILE A 107 -25.23 10.35 -9.28
C ILE A 107 -23.86 10.86 -8.81
N GLY A 108 -23.64 12.18 -8.78
CA GLY A 108 -22.42 12.81 -8.27
C GLY A 108 -22.22 12.51 -6.78
N ALA A 109 -23.30 12.56 -6.00
CA ALA A 109 -23.28 12.22 -4.58
C ALA A 109 -22.89 10.74 -4.31
N GLN A 110 -23.39 9.80 -5.11
CA GLN A 110 -23.04 8.37 -4.96
C GLN A 110 -21.61 8.07 -5.38
N ALA A 111 -21.15 8.63 -6.50
CA ALA A 111 -19.77 8.49 -6.96
C ALA A 111 -18.79 9.13 -5.97
N ALA A 112 -19.11 10.32 -5.46
CA ALA A 112 -18.39 10.98 -4.38
C ALA A 112 -18.29 10.09 -3.15
N LYS A 113 -19.40 9.53 -2.68
CA LYS A 113 -19.39 8.61 -1.54
C LYS A 113 -18.43 7.44 -1.76
N GLN A 114 -18.41 6.84 -2.96
CA GLN A 114 -17.52 5.72 -3.26
C GLN A 114 -16.04 6.14 -3.27
N VAL A 115 -15.70 7.26 -3.91
CA VAL A 115 -14.32 7.78 -3.97
C VAL A 115 -13.83 8.20 -2.58
N ILE A 116 -14.69 8.85 -1.79
CA ILE A 116 -14.40 9.22 -0.40
C ILE A 116 -14.15 7.97 0.44
N LEU A 117 -15.04 6.98 0.39
CA LEU A 117 -14.86 5.73 1.15
C LEU A 117 -13.57 5.01 0.74
N GLN A 118 -13.19 5.05 -0.54
CA GLN A 118 -11.94 4.48 -1.01
C GLN A 118 -10.74 5.26 -0.45
N ARG A 119 -10.74 6.60 -0.51
CA ARG A 119 -9.63 7.41 0.00
C ARG A 119 -9.46 7.35 1.51
N ILE A 120 -10.56 7.28 2.24
CA ILE A 120 -10.53 7.05 3.68
C ILE A 120 -9.83 5.72 4.00
N ARG A 121 -10.21 4.64 3.31
CA ARG A 121 -9.56 3.33 3.50
C ARG A 121 -8.08 3.35 3.11
N ASP A 122 -7.72 4.05 2.03
CA ASP A 122 -6.31 4.17 1.61
C ASP A 122 -5.49 4.93 2.66
N ALA A 123 -6.03 6.02 3.21
CA ALA A 123 -5.38 6.81 4.25
C ALA A 123 -5.25 6.01 5.57
N GLU A 124 -6.30 5.29 5.98
CA GLU A 124 -6.26 4.40 7.14
C GLU A 124 -5.18 3.32 6.96
N ARG A 125 -5.09 2.69 5.78
CA ARG A 125 -4.06 1.69 5.49
C ARG A 125 -2.65 2.27 5.53
N GLU A 126 -2.43 3.46 4.99
CA GLU A 126 -1.12 4.13 5.04
C GLU A 126 -0.72 4.43 6.48
N GLN A 127 -1.66 4.90 7.31
CA GLN A 127 -1.40 5.14 8.73
C GLN A 127 -1.02 3.84 9.45
N ILE A 128 -1.81 2.78 9.28
CA ILE A 128 -1.54 1.47 9.89
C ILE A 128 -0.19 0.90 9.44
N LEU A 129 0.16 1.08 8.16
CA LEU A 129 1.45 0.65 7.64
C LEU A 129 2.60 1.45 8.28
N ASN A 130 2.49 2.77 8.38
CA ASN A 130 3.50 3.60 9.02
C ASN A 130 3.68 3.24 10.50
N ASP A 131 2.58 2.95 11.21
CA ASP A 131 2.61 2.45 12.59
C ASP A 131 3.33 1.09 12.68
N PHE A 132 3.20 0.22 11.68
CA PHE A 132 3.94 -1.04 11.62
C PHE A 132 5.44 -0.82 11.36
N LEU A 133 5.79 0.02 10.39
CA LEU A 133 7.19 0.30 10.04
C LEU A 133 7.96 0.99 11.16
N SER A 134 7.29 1.84 11.94
CA SER A 134 7.91 2.51 13.10
C SER A 134 8.34 1.54 14.22
N ARG A 135 7.78 0.32 14.26
CA ARG A 135 8.21 -0.73 15.19
C ARG A 135 9.46 -1.47 14.74
N GLY A 136 9.80 -1.41 13.45
CA GLY A 136 10.93 -2.17 12.89
C GLY A 136 10.67 -3.68 12.80
N ASP A 137 9.41 -4.11 12.86
CA ASP A 137 9.05 -5.53 12.77
C ASP A 137 9.32 -6.08 11.35
N GLU A 138 10.17 -7.10 11.22
CA GLU A 138 10.47 -7.75 9.94
C GLU A 138 9.65 -9.03 9.69
N LEU A 139 8.91 -9.49 10.70
CA LEU A 139 8.11 -10.71 10.65
C LEU A 139 6.67 -10.41 11.05
N VAL A 140 5.74 -10.77 10.17
CA VAL A 140 4.30 -10.63 10.41
C VAL A 140 3.75 -11.96 10.88
N THR A 141 3.10 -11.96 12.04
CA THR A 141 2.30 -13.09 12.52
C THR A 141 0.83 -12.72 12.43
N GLY A 142 0.03 -13.53 11.73
CA GLY A 142 -1.39 -13.25 11.52
C GLY A 142 -2.21 -14.48 11.18
N THR A 143 -3.47 -14.25 10.84
CA THR A 143 -4.41 -15.28 10.37
C THR A 143 -4.77 -15.02 8.91
N ILE A 144 -4.87 -16.08 8.12
CA ILE A 144 -5.32 -15.98 6.73
C ILE A 144 -6.81 -15.67 6.73
N LYS A 145 -7.16 -14.44 6.37
CA LYS A 145 -8.55 -13.98 6.29
C LYS A 145 -9.27 -14.59 5.10
N ARG A 146 -8.59 -14.63 3.96
CA ARG A 146 -9.13 -15.16 2.69
C ARG A 146 -8.03 -15.49 1.69
N MET A 147 -8.38 -16.31 0.71
CA MET A 147 -7.54 -16.65 -0.45
C MET A 147 -8.10 -16.01 -1.72
N GLU A 148 -7.26 -15.28 -2.46
CA GLU A 148 -7.63 -14.57 -3.70
C GLU A 148 -6.77 -15.08 -4.86
N ARG A 149 -7.36 -15.87 -5.78
CA ARG A 149 -6.67 -16.43 -6.96
C ARG A 149 -5.33 -17.13 -6.63
N GLY A 150 -5.24 -17.75 -5.45
CA GLY A 150 -4.05 -18.44 -4.95
C GLY A 150 -3.14 -17.59 -4.06
N ASN A 151 -3.36 -16.28 -3.94
CA ASN A 151 -2.68 -15.44 -2.95
C ASN A 151 -3.42 -15.49 -1.61
N ALA A 152 -2.70 -15.38 -0.49
CA ALA A 152 -3.29 -15.32 0.84
C ALA A 152 -3.31 -13.87 1.35
N ILE A 153 -4.45 -13.44 1.89
CA ILE A 153 -4.55 -12.17 2.62
C ILE A 153 -4.41 -12.50 4.10
N VAL A 154 -3.29 -12.06 4.68
CA VAL A 154 -2.95 -12.27 6.09
C VAL A 154 -3.37 -11.04 6.89
N GLU A 155 -4.16 -11.24 7.92
CA GLU A 155 -4.60 -10.20 8.84
C GLU A 155 -3.82 -10.32 10.16
N SER A 156 -3.20 -9.21 10.57
CA SER A 156 -2.48 -9.09 11.84
C SER A 156 -2.99 -7.86 12.58
N GLY A 157 -3.97 -8.07 13.47
CA GLY A 157 -4.67 -6.98 14.16
C GLY A 157 -5.42 -6.09 13.18
N ARG A 158 -4.92 -4.88 12.93
CA ARG A 158 -5.48 -3.92 11.96
C ARG A 158 -4.76 -3.92 10.61
N LEU A 159 -3.60 -4.58 10.51
CA LEU A 159 -2.80 -4.65 9.31
C LEU A 159 -3.29 -5.78 8.40
N GLU A 160 -3.51 -5.49 7.12
CA GLU A 160 -3.70 -6.49 6.08
C GLU A 160 -2.45 -6.56 5.20
N ALA A 161 -1.93 -7.77 5.00
CA ALA A 161 -0.77 -8.05 4.18
C ALA A 161 -1.07 -9.14 3.15
N LEU A 162 -0.37 -9.10 2.02
CA LEU A 162 -0.51 -10.07 0.93
C LEU A 162 0.67 -11.03 0.97
N LEU A 163 0.38 -12.33 1.03
CA LEU A 163 1.34 -13.39 0.75
C LEU A 163 1.06 -13.94 -0.66
N PRO A 164 1.87 -13.57 -1.67
CA PRO A 164 1.70 -14.08 -3.03
C PRO A 164 1.94 -15.58 -3.11
N ARG A 165 1.26 -16.25 -4.05
CA ARG A 165 1.42 -17.70 -4.29
C ARG A 165 2.87 -18.12 -4.53
N GLU A 166 3.61 -17.31 -5.29
CA GLU A 166 5.03 -17.56 -5.63
C GLU A 166 5.96 -17.43 -4.41
N GLN A 167 5.49 -16.77 -3.35
CA GLN A 167 6.21 -16.56 -2.11
C GLN A 167 5.71 -17.48 -0.99
N MET A 168 4.83 -18.44 -1.30
CA MET A 168 4.43 -19.53 -0.42
C MET A 168 5.37 -20.72 -0.58
N ILE A 169 5.52 -21.51 0.49
CA ILE A 169 6.29 -22.75 0.42
C ILE A 169 5.49 -23.77 -0.42
N PRO A 170 6.05 -24.37 -1.50
CA PRO A 170 5.27 -25.16 -2.46
C PRO A 170 4.50 -26.35 -1.90
N LYS A 171 4.96 -26.95 -0.80
CA LYS A 171 4.32 -28.11 -0.14
C LYS A 171 3.35 -27.72 0.97
N GLU A 172 3.24 -26.44 1.26
CA GLU A 172 2.43 -25.93 2.36
C GLU A 172 0.97 -25.79 1.94
N ASN A 173 0.06 -26.30 2.77
CA ASN A 173 -1.39 -26.23 2.50
C ASN A 173 -2.04 -25.16 3.37
N LEU A 174 -1.87 -23.90 2.99
CA LEU A 174 -2.46 -22.75 3.66
C LEU A 174 -3.94 -22.58 3.30
N ARG A 175 -4.80 -22.46 4.32
CA ARG A 175 -6.24 -22.25 4.18
C ARG A 175 -6.69 -21.00 4.92
N SER A 176 -7.86 -20.49 4.54
CA SER A 176 -8.53 -19.44 5.30
C SER A 176 -8.79 -19.92 6.73
N GLY A 177 -8.43 -19.09 7.71
CA GLY A 177 -8.49 -19.39 9.14
C GLY A 177 -7.15 -19.82 9.74
N ASP A 178 -6.19 -20.27 8.93
CA ASP A 178 -4.90 -20.73 9.43
C ASP A 178 -4.05 -19.57 9.97
N ARG A 179 -3.29 -19.84 11.03
CA ARG A 179 -2.27 -18.92 11.52
C ARG A 179 -1.02 -19.10 10.69
N VAL A 180 -0.42 -17.99 10.28
CA VAL A 180 0.77 -17.99 9.44
C VAL A 180 1.73 -16.90 9.89
N ARG A 181 3.03 -17.22 9.84
CA ARG A 181 4.12 -16.25 9.98
C ARG A 181 4.73 -16.00 8.61
N ALA A 182 5.17 -14.78 8.33
CA ALA A 182 5.89 -14.53 7.08
C ALA A 182 6.82 -13.33 7.23
N TRP A 183 7.90 -13.35 6.47
CA TRP A 183 8.85 -12.24 6.42
C TRP A 183 8.30 -11.11 5.54
N VAL A 184 8.56 -9.87 5.96
CA VAL A 184 8.20 -8.65 5.21
C VAL A 184 9.17 -8.49 4.03
N MET A 185 8.72 -8.77 2.82
CA MET A 185 9.57 -8.73 1.63
C MET A 185 9.72 -7.32 1.07
N LYS A 186 8.61 -6.63 0.87
CA LYS A 186 8.58 -5.26 0.34
C LYS A 186 7.24 -4.60 0.61
N ILE A 187 7.21 -3.30 0.42
CA ILE A 187 5.99 -2.50 0.43
C ILE A 187 5.66 -2.16 -1.02
N ASP A 188 4.44 -2.48 -1.44
CA ASP A 188 3.93 -2.07 -2.74
C ASP A 188 2.93 -0.92 -2.55
N ARG A 189 3.17 0.22 -3.21
CA ARG A 189 2.30 1.41 -3.20
C ARG A 189 1.55 1.52 -4.52
N GLY A 190 0.94 0.42 -4.96
CA GLY A 190 0.20 0.35 -6.21
C GLY A 190 -1.16 1.08 -6.19
N ALA A 191 -1.91 0.94 -7.29
CA ALA A 191 -3.20 1.61 -7.48
C ALA A 191 -4.30 1.23 -6.47
N ARG A 192 -4.10 0.16 -5.68
CA ARG A 192 -5.04 -0.30 -4.64
C ARG A 192 -4.67 0.18 -3.23
N GLY A 193 -3.71 1.10 -3.15
CA GLY A 193 -3.17 1.61 -1.89
C GLY A 193 -1.93 0.86 -1.43
N PRO A 194 -1.30 1.31 -0.34
CA PRO A 194 -0.16 0.65 0.27
C PRO A 194 -0.53 -0.76 0.72
N GLN A 195 0.26 -1.74 0.29
CA GLN A 195 0.09 -3.13 0.66
C GLN A 195 1.44 -3.74 1.01
N LEU A 196 1.48 -4.43 2.15
CA LEU A 196 2.67 -5.13 2.60
C LEU A 196 2.74 -6.49 1.90
N ILE A 197 3.85 -6.77 1.22
CA ILE A 197 4.11 -8.03 0.52
C ILE A 197 4.96 -8.93 1.41
N LEU A 198 4.45 -10.12 1.67
CA LEU A 198 5.05 -11.12 2.52
C LEU A 198 5.76 -12.21 1.72
N SER A 199 6.72 -12.87 2.35
CA SER A 199 7.35 -14.08 1.82
C SER A 199 7.62 -15.11 2.90
N ARG A 200 7.35 -16.37 2.57
CA ARG A 200 7.75 -17.55 3.34
C ARG A 200 8.86 -18.35 2.65
N THR A 201 9.31 -17.93 1.46
CA THR A 201 10.39 -18.57 0.70
C THR A 201 11.73 -17.85 0.84
N ALA A 202 11.71 -16.58 1.27
CA ALA A 202 12.92 -15.79 1.47
C ALA A 202 13.89 -16.42 2.50
N PRO A 203 15.22 -16.35 2.28
CA PRO A 203 16.22 -16.80 3.27
C PRO A 203 16.15 -16.03 4.60
N GLN A 204 15.72 -14.77 4.58
CA GLN A 204 15.54 -13.95 5.78
C GLN A 204 14.47 -14.53 6.71
N PHE A 205 13.49 -15.26 6.16
CA PHE A 205 12.44 -15.87 6.96
C PHE A 205 13.00 -16.89 7.94
N ILE A 206 13.86 -17.81 7.50
CA ILE A 206 14.49 -18.80 8.39
C ILE A 206 15.43 -18.12 9.41
N MET A 207 16.15 -17.07 9.01
CA MET A 207 17.00 -16.30 9.95
C MET A 207 16.17 -15.72 11.10
N LYS A 208 15.05 -15.07 10.78
CA LYS A 208 14.14 -14.50 11.80
C LYS A 208 13.44 -15.57 12.63
N LEU A 209 13.13 -16.74 12.09
CA LEU A 209 12.61 -17.84 12.89
C LEU A 209 13.63 -18.35 13.91
N PHE A 210 14.91 -18.46 13.54
CA PHE A 210 15.97 -18.82 14.48
C PHE A 210 16.21 -17.73 15.52
N GLU A 211 16.14 -16.45 15.15
CA GLU A 211 16.25 -15.33 16.09
C GLU A 211 15.14 -15.38 17.16
N LEU A 212 13.92 -15.78 16.80
CA LEU A 212 12.82 -15.97 17.75
C LEU A 212 12.97 -17.21 18.64
N GLU A 213 13.59 -18.27 18.13
CA GLU A 213 13.69 -19.57 18.81
C GLU A 213 14.96 -19.68 19.67
N VAL A 214 16.00 -18.90 19.36
CA VAL A 214 17.33 -18.94 19.98
C VAL A 214 17.62 -17.57 20.63
N PRO A 215 17.41 -17.42 21.95
CA PRO A 215 17.64 -16.16 22.66
C PRO A 215 19.06 -15.62 22.52
N GLU A 216 20.05 -16.50 22.39
CA GLU A 216 21.45 -16.13 22.20
C GLU A 216 21.70 -15.36 20.89
N ILE A 217 20.82 -15.52 19.89
CA ILE A 217 20.85 -14.74 18.64
C ILE A 217 20.26 -13.35 18.87
N GLU A 218 19.14 -13.27 19.58
CA GLU A 218 18.49 -12.01 19.94
C GLU A 218 19.39 -11.12 20.82
N GLU A 219 20.12 -11.73 21.77
CA GLU A 219 21.09 -11.05 22.64
C GLU A 219 22.41 -10.69 21.93
N GLY A 220 22.61 -11.14 20.68
CA GLY A 220 23.82 -10.88 19.89
C GLY A 220 25.06 -11.67 20.34
N LEU A 221 24.89 -12.71 21.17
CA LEU A 221 25.98 -13.61 21.58
C LEU A 221 26.34 -14.60 20.47
N LEU A 222 25.40 -14.89 19.59
CA LEU A 222 25.53 -15.76 18.43
C LEU A 222 24.94 -15.05 17.21
N GLU A 223 25.62 -15.12 16.08
CA GLU A 223 25.23 -14.40 14.87
C GLU A 223 25.06 -15.35 13.69
N ILE A 224 23.95 -15.18 12.95
CA ILE A 224 23.72 -15.89 11.69
C ILE A 224 24.44 -15.13 10.58
N LYS A 225 25.50 -15.71 10.03
CA LYS A 225 26.31 -15.11 8.96
C LYS A 225 25.64 -15.21 7.59
N SER A 226 24.95 -16.31 7.33
CA SER A 226 24.25 -16.51 6.06
C SER A 226 23.22 -17.64 6.15
N ALA A 227 22.26 -17.63 5.23
CA ALA A 227 21.31 -18.72 5.04
C ALA A 227 21.14 -18.97 3.54
N ALA A 228 21.17 -20.24 3.15
CA ALA A 228 20.89 -20.73 1.81
C ALA A 228 19.72 -21.71 1.90
N ARG A 229 18.77 -21.58 0.97
CA ARG A 229 17.46 -22.21 1.13
C ARG A 229 16.87 -22.66 -0.21
N ASP A 230 16.44 -23.92 -0.23
CA ASP A 230 15.55 -24.49 -1.24
C ASP A 230 14.18 -24.69 -0.55
N PRO A 231 13.24 -23.73 -0.67
CA PRO A 231 12.03 -23.69 0.17
C PRO A 231 11.19 -24.96 0.13
N GLY A 232 10.91 -25.56 1.29
CA GLY A 232 10.15 -26.81 1.43
C GLY A 232 10.94 -28.08 1.05
N ILE A 233 12.26 -27.97 0.88
CA ILE A 233 13.16 -29.10 0.59
C ILE A 233 14.29 -29.17 1.60
N ARG A 234 15.08 -28.10 1.72
CA ARG A 234 16.23 -28.01 2.64
C ARG A 234 16.67 -26.57 2.86
N ALA A 235 17.22 -26.31 4.03
CA ALA A 235 18.00 -25.11 4.31
C ALA A 235 19.38 -25.43 4.90
N LYS A 236 20.30 -24.49 4.74
CA LYS A 236 21.57 -24.44 5.46
C LYS A 236 21.76 -23.04 6.00
N ILE A 237 22.13 -22.95 7.28
CA ILE A 237 22.50 -21.70 7.93
C ILE A 237 23.95 -21.77 8.39
N ALA A 238 24.66 -20.65 8.30
CA ALA A 238 25.99 -20.49 8.87
C ALA A 238 25.87 -19.61 10.11
N VAL A 239 26.33 -20.12 11.25
CA VAL A 239 26.29 -19.44 12.54
C VAL A 239 27.70 -19.30 13.10
N HIS A 240 27.95 -18.20 13.80
CA HIS A 240 29.25 -17.89 14.39
C HIS A 240 29.06 -17.26 15.78
N THR A 241 30.01 -17.48 16.67
CA THR A 241 30.12 -16.76 17.94
C THR A 241 31.60 -16.53 18.26
N ASN A 242 31.88 -15.41 18.92
CA ASN A 242 33.23 -15.12 19.43
C ASN A 242 33.43 -15.64 20.86
N ASP A 243 32.35 -16.03 21.56
CA ASP A 243 32.43 -16.58 22.91
C ASP A 243 32.71 -18.10 22.85
N LYS A 244 33.90 -18.49 23.32
CA LYS A 244 34.33 -19.89 23.34
C LYS A 244 33.51 -20.78 24.28
N ARG A 245 32.69 -20.20 25.14
CA ARG A 245 31.80 -20.93 26.07
C ARG A 245 30.50 -21.37 25.40
N ILE A 246 30.17 -20.81 24.24
CA ILE A 246 28.93 -21.08 23.52
C ILE A 246 29.25 -22.03 22.37
N ASP A 247 28.55 -23.17 22.32
CA ASP A 247 28.56 -24.04 21.15
C ASP A 247 27.48 -23.55 20.17
N PRO A 248 27.86 -22.94 19.03
CA PRO A 248 26.88 -22.32 18.15
C PRO A 248 25.91 -23.31 17.52
N ILE A 249 26.36 -24.55 17.25
CA ILE A 249 25.50 -25.58 16.66
C ILE A 249 24.57 -26.12 17.75
N GLY A 250 25.11 -26.51 18.90
CA GLY A 250 24.33 -27.02 20.03
C GLY A 250 23.25 -26.04 20.49
N THR A 251 23.58 -24.75 20.56
CA THR A 251 22.65 -23.68 20.93
C THR A 251 21.50 -23.51 19.94
N CYS A 252 21.76 -23.57 18.63
CA CYS A 252 20.71 -23.49 17.62
C CYS A 252 19.85 -24.77 17.52
N VAL A 253 20.43 -25.95 17.79
CA VAL A 253 19.71 -27.23 17.77
C VAL A 253 18.81 -27.37 19.00
N GLY A 254 19.30 -26.95 20.18
CA GLY A 254 18.57 -27.08 21.44
C GLY A 254 18.51 -28.52 21.97
N MET A 255 17.88 -28.70 23.13
CA MET A 255 17.77 -30.00 23.79
C MET A 255 17.04 -31.00 22.89
N ARG A 256 17.75 -32.07 22.47
CA ARG A 256 17.24 -33.09 21.54
C ARG A 256 16.67 -32.53 20.22
N GLY A 257 17.17 -31.38 19.77
CA GLY A 257 16.71 -30.76 18.53
C GLY A 257 15.42 -29.95 18.65
N SER A 258 14.95 -29.64 19.87
CA SER A 258 13.67 -28.96 20.08
C SER A 258 13.54 -27.64 19.30
N ARG A 259 14.60 -26.83 19.28
CA ARG A 259 14.60 -25.51 18.63
C ARG A 259 14.57 -25.64 17.11
N VAL A 260 15.48 -26.43 16.55
CA VAL A 260 15.50 -26.68 15.10
C VAL A 260 14.21 -27.34 14.61
N GLN A 261 13.61 -28.23 15.39
CA GLN A 261 12.34 -28.86 15.05
C GLN A 261 11.18 -27.86 15.01
N ALA A 262 11.13 -26.89 15.92
CA ALA A 262 10.13 -25.82 15.89
C ALA A 262 10.23 -25.00 14.59
N VAL A 263 11.45 -24.63 14.19
CA VAL A 263 11.69 -23.94 12.92
C VAL A 263 11.31 -24.82 11.72
N THR A 264 11.74 -26.09 11.68
CA THR A 264 11.38 -27.04 10.62
C THR A 264 9.87 -27.23 10.48
N GLN A 265 9.12 -27.26 11.59
CA GLN A 265 7.65 -27.35 11.56
C GLN A 265 7.04 -26.10 10.93
N GLU A 266 7.53 -24.91 11.29
CA GLU A 266 7.08 -23.65 10.69
C GLU A 266 7.43 -23.58 9.19
N LEU A 267 8.46 -24.28 8.72
CA LEU A 267 8.87 -24.36 7.31
C LEU A 267 8.27 -25.55 6.54
N ALA A 268 7.22 -26.19 7.08
CA ALA A 268 6.53 -27.32 6.47
C ALA A 268 7.42 -28.56 6.21
N GLY A 269 8.34 -28.85 7.12
CA GLY A 269 9.20 -30.04 7.08
C GLY A 269 10.50 -29.86 6.30
N GLU A 270 10.94 -28.61 6.12
CA GLU A 270 12.23 -28.23 5.53
C GLU A 270 13.44 -28.48 6.44
#